data_AF-A0A7Y1ZXW5-F1
#
_entry.id   AF-A0A7Y1ZXW5-F1
#
_cell.length_a   1.000
_cell.length_b   1.000
_cell.length_c   1.000
_cell.angle_alpha   90.00
_cell.angle_beta   90.00
_cell.angle_gamma   90.00
#
_symmetry.space_group_name_H-M   'P 1'
#
loop_
_entity.id
_entity.type
_entity.pdbx_description
1 polymer ?
#
loop_
_entity_poly.entity_id
_entity_poly.type
_entity_poly.pdbx_seq_one_letter_code
_entity_poly.pdbx_strand_id
1 'polypeptide(L)'
;AGNEANFFIRDATNGSTLPFRLFPTAPSNSLTIQGDGDIGVGTNNPGGSAAVTDVQLEVTGLALTTGATSGVAIQSRSGGNVEWTMASLNDTDGLIFDESGVGQSLRIKNGGGIQLLGGAPTVVNVGSLWTSASNALCFNDGSTTQKISTGVGSCP
;
A
#
# COMPACT_ATOMS: atom_id res chain seq x y z
N ALA A 1 37.79 10.39 -17.81
CA ALA A 1 39.01 9.70 -17.39
C ALA A 1 39.12 8.42 -18.22
N GLY A 2 40.24 7.69 -18.17
CA GLY A 2 40.54 6.65 -19.18
C GLY A 2 40.43 5.19 -18.70
N ASN A 3 39.78 4.91 -17.57
CA ASN A 3 39.69 3.56 -16.99
C ASN A 3 38.29 3.26 -16.42
N GLU A 4 37.26 3.78 -17.07
CA GLU A 4 35.89 3.69 -16.59
C GLU A 4 35.32 2.31 -16.94
N ALA A 5 35.11 1.46 -15.93
CA ALA A 5 34.58 0.10 -16.08
C ALA A 5 33.08 0.04 -16.42
N ASN A 6 32.38 1.17 -16.36
CA ASN A 6 30.92 1.29 -16.45
C ASN A 6 30.53 2.24 -17.59
N PHE A 7 29.29 2.14 -18.09
CA PHE A 7 28.67 3.23 -18.86
C PHE A 7 27.91 4.16 -17.91
N PHE A 8 27.98 5.49 -18.11
CA PHE A 8 27.26 6.44 -17.26
C PHE A 8 27.07 7.80 -17.93
N ILE A 9 26.16 8.59 -17.37
CA ILE A 9 26.02 10.03 -17.66
C ILE A 9 26.56 10.77 -16.45
N ARG A 10 27.51 11.69 -16.68
CA ARG A 10 28.12 12.52 -15.64
C ARG A 10 27.62 13.96 -15.72
N ASP A 11 27.22 14.50 -14.58
CA ASP A 11 27.03 15.94 -14.42
C ASP A 11 28.41 16.63 -14.36
N ALA A 12 28.78 17.35 -15.42
CA ALA A 12 30.08 18.01 -15.49
C ALA A 12 30.19 19.29 -14.63
N THR A 13 29.07 19.84 -14.16
CA THR A 13 29.03 21.16 -13.51
C THR A 13 28.73 21.08 -12.02
N ASN A 14 27.92 20.12 -11.56
CA ASN A 14 27.51 20.01 -10.14
C ASN A 14 28.18 18.81 -9.45
N GLY A 15 29.46 18.94 -9.15
CA GLY A 15 30.16 17.97 -8.29
C GLY A 15 30.38 16.59 -8.93
N SER A 16 30.25 16.45 -10.25
CA SER A 16 30.59 15.19 -10.94
C SER A 16 29.70 14.01 -10.59
N THR A 17 28.47 14.27 -10.16
CA THR A 17 27.52 13.20 -9.84
C THR A 17 27.22 12.34 -11.06
N LEU A 18 26.93 11.06 -10.84
CA LEU A 18 26.64 10.08 -11.90
C LEU A 18 25.17 9.64 -11.76
N PRO A 19 24.19 10.47 -12.15
CA PRO A 19 22.77 10.18 -11.97
C PRO A 19 22.29 8.96 -12.76
N PHE A 20 23.04 8.52 -13.77
CA PHE A 20 22.80 7.28 -14.50
C PHE A 20 24.10 6.49 -14.62
N ARG A 21 24.10 5.22 -14.19
CA ARG A 21 25.26 4.32 -14.28
C ARG A 21 24.81 2.87 -14.54
N LEU A 22 25.43 2.24 -15.53
CA LEU A 22 25.29 0.82 -15.86
C LEU A 22 26.57 0.10 -15.47
N PHE A 23 26.46 -0.82 -14.52
CA PHE A 23 27.58 -1.65 -14.08
C PHE A 23 27.86 -2.79 -15.08
N PRO A 24 29.12 -3.28 -15.18
CA PRO A 24 29.44 -4.52 -15.85
C PRO A 24 28.47 -5.63 -15.46
N THR A 25 28.16 -6.50 -16.42
CA THR A 25 27.31 -7.68 -16.21
C THR A 25 25.82 -7.39 -15.90
N ALA A 26 25.36 -6.15 -16.03
CA ALA A 26 23.94 -5.84 -16.03
C ALA A 26 23.21 -6.73 -17.07
N PRO A 27 22.14 -7.47 -16.69
CA PRO A 27 21.42 -8.34 -17.61
C PRO A 27 20.85 -7.59 -18.82
N SER A 28 20.71 -8.27 -19.95
CA SER A 28 19.97 -7.75 -21.09
C SER A 28 18.56 -7.31 -20.66
N ASN A 29 18.08 -6.22 -21.24
CA ASN A 29 16.75 -5.65 -20.95
C ASN A 29 16.55 -5.18 -19.49
N SER A 30 17.63 -4.83 -18.79
CA SER A 30 17.55 -4.19 -17.46
C SER A 30 16.81 -2.85 -17.51
N LEU A 31 17.00 -2.07 -18.58
CA LEU A 31 16.21 -0.87 -18.93
C LEU A 31 16.03 -0.82 -20.44
N THR A 32 14.79 -0.72 -20.92
CA THR A 32 14.46 -0.65 -22.35
C THR A 32 13.53 0.52 -22.63
N ILE A 33 13.70 1.16 -23.79
CA ILE A 33 12.74 2.11 -24.36
C ILE A 33 12.32 1.54 -25.72
N GLN A 34 11.04 1.24 -25.89
CA GLN A 34 10.51 0.66 -27.13
C GLN A 34 10.26 1.73 -28.21
N GLY A 35 10.01 1.28 -29.44
CA GLY A 35 9.77 2.16 -30.58
C GLY A 35 8.49 2.99 -30.48
N ASP A 36 7.52 2.55 -29.66
CA ASP A 36 6.30 3.27 -29.30
C ASP A 36 6.46 4.16 -28.06
N GLY A 37 7.64 4.15 -27.44
CA GLY A 37 7.99 4.97 -26.28
C GLY A 37 7.80 4.28 -24.92
N ASP A 38 7.32 3.04 -24.88
CA ASP A 38 7.11 2.33 -23.62
C ASP A 38 8.44 1.99 -22.94
N ILE A 39 8.50 2.21 -21.63
CA ILE A 39 9.70 1.97 -20.81
C ILE A 39 9.55 0.65 -20.05
N GLY A 40 10.52 -0.25 -20.22
CA GLY A 40 10.62 -1.51 -19.49
C GLY A 40 11.77 -1.50 -18.50
N VAL A 41 11.54 -1.96 -17.28
CA VAL A 41 12.59 -2.22 -16.27
C VAL A 41 12.57 -3.70 -15.93
N GLY A 42 13.65 -4.41 -16.29
CA GLY A 42 13.75 -5.87 -16.19
C GLY A 42 12.93 -6.65 -17.22
N THR A 43 12.36 -5.98 -18.22
CA THR A 43 11.55 -6.58 -19.29
C THR A 43 11.76 -5.85 -20.61
N ASN A 44 11.73 -6.58 -21.72
CA ASN A 44 11.69 -6.02 -23.08
C ASN A 44 10.29 -5.98 -23.68
N ASN A 45 9.26 -6.41 -22.95
CA ASN A 45 7.86 -6.40 -23.38
C ASN A 45 6.98 -5.77 -22.29
N PRO A 46 7.06 -4.44 -22.09
CA PRO A 46 6.24 -3.74 -21.13
C PRO A 46 4.76 -3.80 -21.54
N GLY A 47 3.88 -4.00 -20.56
CA GLY A 47 2.43 -4.08 -20.79
C GLY A 47 1.71 -2.72 -20.81
N GLY A 48 2.39 -1.63 -21.19
CA GLY A 48 1.91 -0.25 -21.17
C GLY A 48 3.02 0.78 -20.91
N SER A 49 2.65 2.06 -20.78
CA SER A 49 3.56 3.24 -20.79
C SER A 49 4.72 3.24 -19.79
N ALA A 50 4.68 2.38 -18.79
CA ALA A 50 5.86 1.88 -18.09
C ALA A 50 5.52 0.54 -17.43
N ALA A 51 6.39 -0.46 -17.56
CA ALA A 51 6.25 -1.71 -16.83
C ALA A 51 7.53 -2.03 -16.06
N VAL A 52 7.35 -2.32 -14.77
CA VAL A 52 8.42 -2.82 -13.92
C VAL A 52 8.00 -4.17 -13.35
N THR A 53 8.84 -5.18 -13.56
CA THR A 53 8.52 -6.57 -13.19
C THR A 53 9.02 -6.96 -11.81
N ASP A 54 10.03 -6.25 -11.28
CA ASP A 54 10.59 -6.46 -9.95
C ASP A 54 11.05 -5.12 -9.38
N VAL A 55 10.58 -4.77 -8.18
CA VAL A 55 10.99 -3.53 -7.50
C VAL A 55 11.19 -3.80 -6.02
N GLN A 56 12.43 -3.67 -5.56
CA GLN A 56 12.74 -3.48 -4.14
C GLN A 56 12.95 -1.99 -3.90
N LEU A 57 11.98 -1.33 -3.26
CA LEU A 57 12.06 0.08 -2.89
C LEU A 57 12.31 0.21 -1.39
N GLU A 58 13.45 0.78 -1.02
CA GLU A 58 13.67 1.32 0.32
C GLU A 58 13.43 2.82 0.28
N VAL A 59 12.39 3.28 0.97
CA VAL A 59 11.86 4.64 0.84
C VAL A 59 11.46 5.14 2.21
N THR A 60 11.99 6.31 2.59
CA THR A 60 11.65 6.97 3.87
C THR A 60 10.26 7.60 3.85
N GLY A 61 9.70 7.83 2.65
CA GLY A 61 8.32 8.29 2.45
C GLY A 61 7.85 7.98 1.03
N LEU A 62 6.59 7.56 0.91
CA LEU A 62 5.91 7.30 -0.36
C LEU A 62 4.65 8.17 -0.47
N ALA A 63 4.59 9.02 -1.51
CA ALA A 63 3.39 9.75 -1.88
C ALA A 63 2.96 9.31 -3.28
N LEU A 64 1.74 8.77 -3.41
CA LEU A 64 1.17 8.40 -4.70
C LEU A 64 0.06 9.40 -5.07
N THR A 65 0.32 10.24 -6.06
CA THR A 65 -0.64 11.23 -6.58
C THR A 65 -1.17 10.74 -7.92
N THR A 66 -2.48 10.49 -8.04
CA THR A 66 -3.11 10.08 -9.31
C THR A 66 -4.02 11.20 -9.85
N GLY A 67 -4.02 11.41 -11.16
CA GLY A 67 -4.58 12.61 -11.79
C GLY A 67 -6.04 12.54 -12.27
N ALA A 68 -6.68 11.37 -12.27
CA ALA A 68 -8.07 11.26 -12.73
C ALA A 68 -8.89 10.14 -12.07
N THR A 69 -8.25 9.07 -11.62
CA THR A 69 -8.77 8.03 -10.69
C THR A 69 -7.67 6.99 -10.59
N SER A 70 -7.33 6.54 -9.38
CA SER A 70 -6.86 5.18 -9.05
C SER A 70 -6.32 5.15 -7.61
N GLY A 71 -6.81 4.19 -6.82
CA GLY A 71 -6.22 3.84 -5.53
C GLY A 71 -4.96 2.99 -5.68
N VAL A 72 -4.30 2.71 -4.57
CA VAL A 72 -3.22 1.71 -4.53
C VAL A 72 -3.85 0.33 -4.64
N ALA A 73 -3.46 -0.44 -5.66
CA ALA A 73 -3.91 -1.81 -5.84
C ALA A 73 -2.69 -2.75 -5.78
N ILE A 74 -2.56 -3.52 -4.70
CA ILE A 74 -1.70 -4.70 -4.68
C ILE A 74 -2.58 -5.87 -5.11
N GLN A 75 -2.22 -6.51 -6.22
CA GLN A 75 -2.98 -7.57 -6.85
C GLN A 75 -2.02 -8.62 -7.42
N SER A 76 -2.38 -9.90 -7.29
CA SER A 76 -1.70 -10.98 -7.99
C SER A 76 -2.47 -11.28 -9.27
N ARG A 77 -1.83 -11.13 -10.43
CA ARG A 77 -2.41 -11.49 -11.72
C ARG A 77 -2.31 -13.00 -12.05
N SER A 78 -1.64 -13.77 -11.18
CA SER A 78 -1.33 -15.19 -11.41
C SER A 78 -1.84 -16.11 -10.29
N GLY A 79 -2.78 -15.64 -9.47
CA GLY A 79 -3.43 -16.46 -8.43
C GLY A 79 -2.59 -16.74 -7.18
N GLY A 80 -1.49 -16.00 -6.97
CA GLY A 80 -0.74 -16.04 -5.71
C GLY A 80 -1.44 -15.22 -4.61
N ASN A 81 -1.06 -15.47 -3.36
CA ASN A 81 -1.55 -14.68 -2.23
C ASN A 81 -1.12 -13.22 -2.40
N VAL A 82 -2.06 -12.30 -2.20
CA VAL A 82 -1.78 -10.87 -2.06
C VAL A 82 -1.77 -10.57 -0.58
N GLU A 83 -0.62 -10.21 -0.04
CA GLU A 83 -0.49 -9.80 1.35
C GLU A 83 -0.34 -8.28 1.43
N TRP A 84 -1.26 -7.63 2.14
CA TRP A 84 -1.14 -6.23 2.54
C TRP A 84 -0.74 -6.20 4.02
N THR A 85 0.56 -6.14 4.30
CA THR A 85 1.06 -6.04 5.68
C THR A 85 1.21 -4.58 6.07
N MET A 86 0.51 -4.16 7.11
CA MET A 86 0.65 -2.84 7.72
C MET A 86 1.24 -3.01 9.11
N ALA A 87 2.57 -2.91 9.20
CA ALA A 87 3.29 -3.00 10.47
C ALA A 87 3.83 -1.62 10.82
N SER A 88 3.28 -0.99 11.86
CA SER A 88 3.92 0.17 12.46
C SER A 88 4.93 -0.34 13.50
N LEU A 89 6.22 -0.06 13.29
CA LEU A 89 7.25 -0.37 14.29
C LEU A 89 7.16 0.54 15.53
N ASN A 90 6.33 1.58 15.45
CA ASN A 90 6.02 2.50 16.53
C ASN A 90 4.50 2.51 16.71
N ASP A 91 4.01 1.97 17.82
CA ASP A 91 2.64 1.53 18.13
C ASP A 91 1.46 2.51 17.90
N THR A 92 1.63 3.63 17.22
CA THR A 92 0.68 4.73 17.29
C THR A 92 -0.49 4.63 16.31
N ASP A 93 -0.39 3.97 15.14
CA ASP A 93 -1.53 3.78 14.21
C ASP A 93 -1.40 2.68 13.13
N GLY A 94 -2.55 2.11 12.72
CA GLY A 94 -2.70 1.06 11.69
C GLY A 94 -3.13 1.58 10.30
N LEU A 95 -4.36 1.29 9.87
CA LEU A 95 -4.94 1.69 8.56
C LEU A 95 -5.96 2.83 8.73
N ILE A 96 -5.84 3.88 7.91
CA ILE A 96 -6.74 5.04 7.89
C ILE A 96 -7.25 5.25 6.47
N PHE A 97 -8.58 5.25 6.28
CA PHE A 97 -9.22 5.77 5.07
C PHE A 97 -9.83 7.13 5.41
N ASP A 98 -9.24 8.25 4.99
CA ASP A 98 -9.75 9.59 5.28
C ASP A 98 -9.98 10.39 3.99
N GLU A 99 -11.01 11.24 3.99
CA GLU A 99 -11.19 12.30 3.00
C GLU A 99 -10.62 13.59 3.60
N SER A 100 -9.68 14.22 2.89
CA SER A 100 -9.10 15.49 3.34
C SER A 100 -10.20 16.54 3.53
N GLY A 101 -10.59 16.79 4.79
CA GLY A 101 -11.42 17.94 5.16
C GLY A 101 -12.77 17.64 5.81
N VAL A 102 -13.22 16.38 5.94
CA VAL A 102 -14.50 16.07 6.60
C VAL A 102 -14.50 14.84 7.50
N GLY A 103 -13.37 14.46 8.11
CA GLY A 103 -13.32 13.67 9.36
C GLY A 103 -14.14 12.37 9.42
N GLN A 104 -14.44 11.76 8.28
CA GLN A 104 -15.21 10.52 8.17
C GLN A 104 -14.23 9.43 7.76
N SER A 105 -13.70 8.71 8.73
CA SER A 105 -12.76 7.61 8.49
C SER A 105 -13.21 6.30 9.11
N LEU A 106 -12.81 5.21 8.44
CA LEU A 106 -12.62 3.90 9.06
C LEU A 106 -11.18 3.86 9.60
N ARG A 107 -11.03 3.69 10.92
CA ARG A 107 -9.72 3.56 11.57
C ARG A 107 -9.62 2.21 12.28
N ILE A 108 -8.56 1.46 12.00
CA ILE A 108 -8.20 0.26 12.76
C ILE A 108 -7.03 0.64 13.67
N LYS A 109 -7.26 0.60 14.98
CA LYS A 109 -6.25 0.96 16.00
C LYS A 109 -5.35 -0.23 16.31
N ASN A 110 -4.12 0.08 16.71
CA ASN A 110 -3.30 -0.87 17.44
C ASN A 110 -4.04 -1.28 18.74
N GLY A 111 -4.21 -2.59 18.96
CA GLY A 111 -5.07 -3.13 20.03
C GLY A 111 -6.48 -3.58 19.60
N GLY A 112 -6.80 -3.58 18.30
CA GLY A 112 -7.95 -4.33 17.75
C GLY A 112 -9.27 -3.56 17.63
N GLY A 113 -9.30 -2.27 17.99
CA GLY A 113 -10.50 -1.45 17.85
C GLY A 113 -10.73 -0.97 16.42
N ILE A 114 -11.96 -1.15 15.90
CA ILE A 114 -12.42 -0.57 14.64
C ILE A 114 -13.29 0.66 14.96
N GLN A 115 -12.96 1.82 14.40
CA GLN A 115 -13.76 3.04 14.52
C GLN A 115 -14.38 3.42 13.19
N LEU A 116 -15.67 3.76 13.22
CA LEU A 116 -16.41 4.39 12.13
C LEU A 116 -16.76 5.81 12.60
N LEU A 117 -16.14 6.83 12.00
CA LEU A 117 -16.32 8.22 12.43
C LEU A 117 -17.43 8.91 11.62
N GLY A 118 -18.36 9.58 12.30
CA GLY A 118 -19.39 10.44 11.69
C GLY A 118 -20.05 11.34 12.74
N GLY A 119 -19.83 12.67 12.66
CA GLY A 119 -20.36 13.64 13.63
C GLY A 119 -19.74 13.50 15.03
N ALA A 120 -20.15 14.37 15.98
CA ALA A 120 -19.61 14.41 17.35
C ALA A 120 -19.37 13.00 17.92
N PRO A 121 -18.17 12.72 18.49
CA PRO A 121 -17.60 11.37 18.49
C PRO A 121 -18.40 10.41 19.36
N THR A 122 -19.28 9.60 18.76
CA THR A 122 -19.70 8.33 19.35
C THR A 122 -18.63 7.30 18.99
N VAL A 123 -17.56 7.26 19.79
CA VAL A 123 -16.57 6.20 19.69
C VAL A 123 -17.26 4.89 20.06
N VAL A 124 -17.46 3.99 19.09
CA VAL A 124 -17.87 2.61 19.38
C VAL A 124 -16.61 1.84 19.76
N ASN A 125 -16.32 1.77 21.06
CA ASN A 125 -15.29 0.87 21.57
C ASN A 125 -15.89 -0.54 21.65
N VAL A 126 -15.51 -1.41 20.72
CA VAL A 126 -15.86 -2.84 20.77
C VAL A 126 -14.60 -3.62 21.12
N GLY A 127 -14.64 -4.41 22.20
CA GLY A 127 -13.56 -5.34 22.58
C GLY A 127 -13.43 -6.50 21.59
N SER A 128 -14.55 -6.92 21.00
CA SER A 128 -14.60 -7.83 19.85
C SER A 128 -15.85 -7.57 19.04
N LEU A 129 -15.80 -7.79 17.72
CA LEU A 129 -16.93 -7.78 16.80
C LEU A 129 -16.92 -9.11 16.04
N TRP A 130 -18.00 -9.89 16.13
CA TRP A 130 -18.06 -11.22 15.55
C TRP A 130 -19.48 -11.59 15.13
N THR A 131 -19.60 -12.65 14.32
CA THR A 131 -20.87 -13.30 14.05
C THR A 131 -21.04 -14.49 14.99
N SER A 132 -22.21 -14.59 15.65
CA SER A 132 -22.52 -15.72 16.52
C SER A 132 -22.81 -16.98 15.71
N ALA A 133 -22.86 -18.13 16.38
CA ALA A 133 -23.25 -19.41 15.78
C ALA A 133 -24.69 -19.41 15.21
N SER A 134 -25.53 -18.44 15.63
CA SER A 134 -26.88 -18.23 15.09
C SER A 134 -26.94 -17.07 14.08
N ASN A 135 -25.79 -16.69 13.51
CA ASN A 135 -25.63 -15.63 12.52
C ASN A 135 -26.08 -14.24 13.00
N ALA A 136 -26.05 -13.98 14.30
CA ALA A 136 -26.23 -12.63 14.83
C ALA A 136 -24.91 -11.86 14.75
N LEU A 137 -24.96 -10.58 14.35
CA LEU A 137 -23.82 -9.68 14.46
C LEU A 137 -23.76 -9.15 15.89
N CYS A 138 -22.66 -9.43 16.57
CA CYS A 138 -22.47 -9.21 18.00
C CYS A 138 -21.19 -8.43 18.26
N PHE A 139 -21.18 -7.63 19.32
CA PHE A 139 -19.96 -7.04 19.85
C PHE A 139 -19.92 -7.13 21.37
N ASN A 140 -18.73 -7.08 21.95
CA ASN A 140 -18.53 -6.96 23.40
C ASN A 140 -18.11 -5.53 23.69
N ASP A 141 -18.79 -4.83 24.60
CA ASP A 141 -18.48 -3.44 24.96
C ASP A 141 -17.39 -3.32 26.06
N GLY A 142 -16.76 -4.43 26.43
CA GLY A 142 -15.82 -4.55 27.55
C GLY A 142 -16.47 -5.07 28.84
N SER A 143 -17.80 -5.14 28.90
CA SER A 143 -18.56 -5.62 30.06
C SER A 143 -19.60 -6.67 29.66
N THR A 144 -20.33 -6.42 28.58
CA THR A 144 -21.44 -7.26 28.10
C THR A 144 -21.38 -7.46 26.59
N THR A 145 -21.97 -8.56 26.14
CA THR A 145 -22.22 -8.77 24.72
C THR A 145 -23.51 -8.06 24.30
N GLN A 146 -23.44 -7.34 23.20
CA GLN A 146 -24.54 -6.61 22.59
C GLN A 146 -24.79 -7.14 21.18
N LYS A 147 -26.06 -7.17 20.78
CA LYS A 147 -26.50 -7.60 19.45
C LYS A 147 -26.81 -6.37 18.59
N ILE A 148 -26.22 -6.30 17.39
CA ILE A 148 -26.49 -5.22 16.43
C ILE A 148 -27.37 -5.72 15.27
N SER A 149 -27.31 -7.01 14.92
CA SER A 149 -28.14 -7.54 13.83
C SER A 149 -29.63 -7.55 14.17
N THR A 150 -30.49 -7.30 13.18
CA THR A 150 -31.96 -7.31 13.34
C THR A 150 -32.59 -8.72 13.23
N GLY A 151 -31.82 -9.75 12.85
CA GLY A 151 -32.30 -11.13 12.72
C GLY A 151 -32.63 -11.81 14.05
N VAL A 152 -33.18 -13.03 14.03
CA VAL A 152 -33.59 -13.77 15.26
C VAL A 152 -32.44 -14.42 16.04
N GLY A 153 -31.23 -14.50 15.48
CA GLY A 153 -30.08 -15.08 16.16
C GLY A 153 -29.74 -14.36 17.47
N SER A 154 -29.16 -15.05 18.44
CA SER A 154 -28.75 -14.48 19.72
C SER A 154 -27.23 -14.25 19.79
N CYS A 155 -26.84 -13.32 20.64
CA CYS A 155 -25.45 -13.17 21.07
C CYS A 155 -25.28 -13.85 22.43
N PRO A 156 -24.13 -14.51 22.67
CA PRO A 156 -23.83 -15.16 23.95
C PRO A 156 -23.59 -14.16 25.08
#